data_AF-C8S470-F1
#
_entry.id   AF-C8S470-F1
#
_cell.length_a   1.000
_cell.length_b   1.000
_cell.length_c   1.000
_cell.angle_alpha   90.00
_cell.angle_beta   90.00
_cell.angle_gamma   90.00
#
_symmetry.space_group_name_H-M   'P 1'
#
loop_
_entity.id
_entity.type
_entity.pdbx_description
1 polymer ?
#
loop_
_entity_poly.entity_id
_entity_poly.type
_entity_poly.pdbx_seq_one_letter_code
_entity_poly.pdbx_strand_id
1 'polypeptide(L)' 'MTHSKNLRLAGAALAIGLTLAGAARAEPSCTDWMDQGNGTSWKTCVNDDGSQHCYSVNNAASSTASEVSCSQ' A
#
# COMPACT_ATOMS: atom_id res chain seq x y z
N MET A 1 10.93 60.31 -32.56
CA MET A 1 11.25 60.38 -31.13
C MET A 1 10.37 59.38 -30.40
N THR A 2 11.00 58.51 -29.60
CA THR A 2 10.45 57.75 -28.46
C THR A 2 9.40 56.64 -28.70
N HIS A 3 9.82 55.36 -28.67
CA HIS A 3 9.74 54.53 -27.46
C HIS A 3 10.24 53.10 -27.70
N SER A 4 11.29 52.75 -26.96
CA SER A 4 11.84 51.42 -26.74
C SER A 4 10.86 50.55 -25.95
N LYS A 5 10.77 49.26 -26.29
CA LYS A 5 10.35 48.22 -25.34
C LYS A 5 11.25 46.99 -25.49
N ASN A 6 12.29 46.96 -24.67
CA ASN A 6 13.12 45.79 -24.45
C ASN A 6 12.29 44.74 -23.69
N LEU A 7 11.90 43.65 -24.35
CA LEU A 7 11.33 42.50 -23.65
C LEU A 7 12.42 41.42 -23.54
N ARG A 8 13.13 41.44 -22.40
CA ARG A 8 14.01 40.35 -22.00
C ARG A 8 13.13 39.18 -21.56
N LEU A 9 12.96 38.18 -22.43
CA LEU A 9 12.48 36.88 -21.99
C LEU A 9 13.63 36.20 -21.23
N ALA A 10 13.61 36.35 -19.91
CA ALA A 10 14.41 35.52 -19.02
C ALA A 10 13.94 34.06 -19.20
N GLY A 11 14.90 33.18 -19.50
CA GLY A 11 14.66 31.76 -19.71
C GLY A 11 13.95 31.14 -18.51
N ALA A 12 12.75 30.61 -18.73
CA ALA A 12 12.09 29.75 -17.77
C ALA A 12 12.79 28.39 -17.81
N ALA A 13 13.64 28.13 -16.83
CA ALA A 13 14.15 26.79 -16.56
C ALA A 13 12.96 25.86 -16.29
N LEU A 14 12.74 24.89 -17.17
CA LEU A 14 11.82 23.78 -16.93
C LEU A 14 12.41 22.94 -15.78
N ALA A 15 11.95 23.22 -14.57
CA ALA A 15 12.21 22.37 -13.42
C ALA A 15 11.61 20.98 -13.69
N ILE A 16 12.48 19.99 -13.87
CA ILE A 16 12.12 18.58 -13.96
C ILE A 16 11.56 18.21 -12.58
N GLY A 17 10.24 18.25 -12.45
CA GLY A 17 9.51 17.74 -11.30
C GLY A 17 9.62 16.22 -11.27
N LEU A 18 10.71 15.70 -10.70
CA LEU A 18 10.78 14.34 -10.20
C LEU A 18 9.86 14.25 -8.98
N THR A 19 8.55 14.17 -9.22
CA THR A 19 7.59 13.83 -8.18
C THR A 19 7.85 12.39 -7.79
N LEU A 20 8.28 12.22 -6.54
CA LEU A 20 8.57 10.97 -5.87
C LEU A 20 7.59 9.87 -6.31
N ALA A 21 8.14 8.79 -6.88
CA ALA A 21 7.43 7.53 -7.00
C ALA A 21 7.17 7.03 -5.58
N GLY A 22 6.06 7.46 -4.99
CA GLY A 22 5.45 6.74 -3.89
C GLY A 22 5.14 5.36 -4.44
N ALA A 23 5.87 4.34 -3.97
CA ALA A 23 5.51 2.96 -4.26
C ALA A 23 4.10 2.76 -3.70
N ALA A 24 3.10 2.84 -4.57
CA ALA A 24 1.76 2.36 -4.28
C ALA A 24 1.92 0.85 -4.10
N ARG A 25 2.23 0.43 -2.86
CA ARG A 25 2.15 -0.98 -2.49
C ARG A 25 0.68 -1.35 -2.61
N ALA A 26 0.37 -2.32 -3.47
CA ALA A 26 -1.00 -2.77 -3.54
C ALA A 26 -1.35 -3.37 -2.18
N GLU A 27 -2.62 -3.23 -1.79
CA GLU A 27 -3.07 -3.93 -0.60
C GLU A 27 -2.87 -5.43 -0.82
N PRO A 28 -2.40 -6.17 0.20
CA PRO A 28 -2.21 -7.60 0.07
C PRO A 28 -3.51 -8.28 -0.35
N SER A 29 -3.39 -9.25 -1.27
CA SER A 29 -4.51 -10.07 -1.67
C SER A 29 -4.78 -11.10 -0.57
N CYS A 30 -5.91 -10.96 0.14
CA CYS A 30 -6.27 -11.82 1.25
C CYS A 30 -7.46 -12.72 0.92
N THR A 31 -7.44 -13.95 1.43
CA THR A 31 -8.65 -14.78 1.50
C THR A 31 -9.64 -14.17 2.49
N ASP A 32 -10.91 -14.56 2.37
CA ASP A 32 -11.87 -14.40 3.45
C ASP A 32 -11.41 -15.13 4.72
N TRP A 33 -11.98 -14.73 5.87
CA TRP A 33 -11.82 -15.48 7.11
C TRP A 33 -12.52 -16.83 7.00
N MET A 34 -11.73 -17.90 7.12
CA MET A 34 -12.19 -19.28 7.11
C MET A 34 -12.31 -19.79 8.55
N ASP A 35 -13.51 -20.13 8.98
CA ASP A 35 -13.76 -20.74 10.28
C ASP A 35 -13.14 -22.15 10.35
N GLN A 36 -12.47 -22.46 11.46
CA GLN A 36 -11.77 -23.73 11.65
C GLN A 36 -12.60 -24.76 12.46
N GLY A 37 -13.82 -24.42 12.88
CA GLY A 37 -14.67 -25.30 13.69
C GLY A 37 -14.23 -25.48 15.16
N ASN A 38 -13.16 -24.82 15.59
CA ASN A 38 -12.61 -24.88 16.95
C ASN A 38 -12.71 -23.55 17.70
N GLY A 39 -13.54 -22.61 17.20
CA GLY A 39 -13.68 -21.27 17.76
C GLY A 39 -12.60 -20.28 17.30
N THR A 40 -11.78 -20.65 16.32
CA THR A 40 -10.85 -19.74 15.64
C THR A 40 -11.16 -19.62 14.16
N SER A 41 -10.81 -18.47 13.59
CA SER A 41 -10.86 -18.22 12.15
C SER A 41 -9.47 -17.88 11.63
N TRP A 42 -9.23 -18.18 10.36
CA TRP A 42 -7.94 -17.96 9.71
C TRP A 42 -8.09 -17.25 8.38
N LYS A 43 -7.11 -16.44 8.01
CA LYS A 43 -6.99 -15.92 6.64
C LYS A 43 -5.54 -16.00 6.18
N THR A 44 -5.37 -15.97 4.87
CA THR A 44 -4.05 -15.90 4.23
C THR A 44 -4.00 -14.67 3.34
N CYS A 45 -2.92 -13.90 3.45
CA CYS A 45 -2.66 -12.71 2.66
C CYS A 45 -1.35 -12.89 1.88
N VAL A 46 -1.34 -12.49 0.61
CA VAL A 46 -0.14 -12.52 -0.24
C VAL A 46 0.16 -11.09 -0.71
N ASN A 47 1.38 -10.65 -0.42
CA ASN A 47 1.91 -9.36 -0.89
C ASN A 47 2.33 -9.45 -2.36
N ASP A 48 2.57 -8.28 -2.99
CA ASP A 48 3.04 -8.19 -4.38
C ASP A 48 4.39 -8.89 -4.63
N ASP A 49 5.23 -9.03 -3.61
CA ASP A 49 6.51 -9.74 -3.67
C ASP A 49 6.37 -11.27 -3.53
N GLY A 50 5.14 -11.76 -3.40
CA GLY A 50 4.82 -13.16 -3.21
C GLY A 50 4.98 -13.65 -1.77
N SER A 51 5.30 -12.79 -0.81
CA SER A 51 5.37 -13.20 0.60
C SER A 51 3.97 -13.54 1.12
N GLN A 52 3.85 -14.70 1.75
CA GLN A 52 2.60 -15.18 2.34
C GLN A 52 2.59 -14.92 3.84
N HIS A 53 1.51 -14.32 4.33
CA HIS A 53 1.25 -14.06 5.74
C HIS A 53 -0.07 -14.72 6.13
N CYS A 54 -0.09 -15.40 7.26
CA CYS A 54 -1.31 -16.02 7.76
C CYS A 54 -1.68 -15.41 9.10
N TYR A 55 -2.98 -15.22 9.30
CA TYR A 55 -3.51 -14.61 10.51
C TYR A 55 -4.54 -15.53 11.14
N SER A 56 -4.52 -15.61 12.46
CA SER A 56 -5.52 -16.29 13.26
C SER A 56 -6.23 -15.31 14.19
N VAL A 57 -7.52 -15.56 14.44
CA VAL A 57 -8.30 -14.80 15.41
C VAL A 57 -9.20 -15.75 16.20
N ASN A 58 -9.38 -15.46 17.49
CA ASN A 58 -10.41 -16.11 18.30
C ASN A 58 -11.77 -15.48 17.96
N ASN A 59 -12.82 -16.29 17.81
CA ASN A 59 -14.14 -15.79 17.42
C ASN A 59 -14.92 -15.11 18.57
N ALA A 60 -14.33 -14.95 19.75
CA ALA A 60 -14.91 -14.18 20.86
C ALA A 60 -14.98 -12.69 20.54
N ALA A 61 -15.97 -12.00 21.13
CA ALA A 61 -16.14 -10.57 20.98
C ALA A 61 -14.87 -9.81 21.37
N SER A 62 -14.51 -8.80 20.57
CA SER A 62 -13.34 -7.93 20.78
C SER A 62 -11.97 -8.61 20.65
N SER A 63 -11.89 -9.80 20.05
CA SER A 63 -10.60 -10.45 19.76
C SER A 63 -9.83 -9.71 18.66
N THR A 64 -8.50 -9.73 18.75
CA THR A 64 -7.59 -9.16 17.74
C THR A 64 -6.90 -10.29 16.99
N ALA A 65 -6.72 -10.12 15.68
CA ALA A 65 -5.99 -11.06 14.85
C ALA A 65 -4.48 -11.00 15.13
N SER A 66 -3.82 -12.15 15.05
CA SER A 66 -2.36 -12.28 15.21
C SER A 66 -1.77 -13.02 14.01
N GLU A 67 -0.58 -12.61 13.58
CA GLU A 67 0.18 -13.31 12.55
C GLU A 67 0.75 -14.63 13.10
N VAL A 68 0.76 -15.66 12.25
CA VAL A 68 1.02 -17.06 12.58
C VAL A 68 1.62 -17.77 11.36
N SER A 69 2.27 -18.91 11.58
CA SER A 69 2.80 -19.73 10.48
C SER A 69 1.68 -20.27 9.59
N CYS A 70 1.87 -20.19 8.27
CA CYS A 70 0.91 -20.66 7.27
C CYS A 70 0.77 -22.20 7.15
N SER A 71 1.51 -22.97 7.92
CA SER A 71 1.66 -24.42 7.78
C SER A 71 0.86 -25.23 8.82
N GLN A 72 -0.31 -24.74 9.26
CA GLN A 72 -1.14 -25.48 10.22
C GLN A 72 -1.61 -26.83 9.68
#